data_AF-A0A2N6AIE9-F1
#
_entry.id   AF-A0A2N6AIE9-F1
#
_cell.length_a   1.000
_cell.length_b   1.000
_cell.length_c   1.000
_cell.angle_alpha   90.00
_cell.angle_beta   90.00
_cell.angle_gamma   90.00
#
_symmetry.space_group_name_H-M   'P 1'
#
loop_
_entity.id
_entity.type
_entity.pdbx_description
1 polymer ?
#
loop_
_entity_poly.entity_id
_entity_poly.type
_entity_poly.pdbx_seq_one_letter_code
_entity_poly.pdbx_strand_id
1 'polypeptide(L)'
;MLRFRGFAALFMLLACGMSFAVAQQRIVPALDHSFSPHRSAQLELRAALPDTVRMLAVMVDFVKDEDERTSGDGSFGSIYQYDYGTEILDPMPHDRAHFQHHVRFLENYVRKVSGRKTILRGTVLDGIVTMDKPIGDYSFRGEESEAPVAQLAVDAWTK
;
A
#
# COMPACT_ATOMS: atom_id res chain seq x y z
N MET A 1 32.08 -29.09 69.91
CA MET A 1 32.46 -27.66 70.06
C MET A 1 32.52 -27.02 68.69
N LEU A 2 31.89 -25.85 68.54
CA LEU A 2 32.03 -24.80 67.50
C LEU A 2 31.90 -25.22 66.00
N ARG A 3 30.75 -25.02 65.34
CA ARG A 3 30.26 -23.77 64.68
C ARG A 3 31.24 -23.18 63.65
N PHE A 4 31.00 -23.44 62.36
CA PHE A 4 31.50 -22.61 61.26
C PHE A 4 30.42 -22.37 60.19
N ARG A 5 29.98 -21.11 60.13
CA ARG A 5 29.60 -20.32 58.95
C ARG A 5 28.35 -20.69 58.15
N GLY A 6 27.18 -20.31 58.68
CA GLY A 6 26.12 -19.71 57.87
C GLY A 6 26.24 -18.20 57.96
N PHE A 7 26.59 -17.50 56.87
CA PHE A 7 26.29 -16.07 56.66
C PHE A 7 26.64 -15.53 55.26
N ALA A 8 26.78 -16.38 54.24
CA ALA A 8 27.14 -15.93 52.88
C ALA A 8 26.09 -16.30 51.80
N ALA A 9 24.88 -16.67 52.19
CA ALA A 9 23.81 -17.08 51.26
C ALA A 9 22.55 -16.21 51.33
N LEU A 10 22.58 -15.06 52.04
CA LEU A 10 21.42 -14.18 52.19
C LEU A 10 21.60 -12.77 51.56
N PHE A 11 22.75 -12.48 50.95
CA PHE A 11 23.02 -11.16 50.34
C PHE A 11 23.34 -11.23 48.84
N MET A 12 23.01 -12.33 48.17
CA MET A 12 23.13 -12.49 46.71
C MET A 12 21.79 -12.91 46.10
N LEU A 13 20.69 -12.40 46.65
CA LEU A 13 19.32 -12.61 46.13
C LEU A 13 18.52 -11.30 46.05
N LEU A 14 19.15 -10.14 46.28
CA LEU A 14 18.49 -8.83 46.30
C LEU A 14 18.94 -7.83 45.23
N ALA A 15 19.77 -8.24 44.26
CA ALA A 15 20.36 -7.33 43.27
C ALA A 15 20.04 -7.67 41.80
N CYS A 16 19.05 -8.53 41.53
CA CYS A 16 18.63 -8.87 40.16
C CYS A 16 17.23 -8.34 39.79
N GLY A 17 16.74 -7.35 40.55
CA GLY A 17 15.41 -6.77 40.38
C GLY A 17 15.46 -5.32 39.90
N MET A 18 16.15 -5.02 38.79
CA MET A 18 15.92 -3.78 38.05
C MET A 18 15.72 -4.12 36.58
N SER A 19 14.46 -4.40 36.26
CA SER A 19 13.95 -4.47 34.90
C SER A 19 14.10 -3.10 34.24
N PHE A 20 15.04 -2.97 33.31
CA PHE A 20 14.97 -1.92 32.31
C PHE A 20 13.91 -2.33 31.28
N ALA A 21 12.64 -2.08 31.60
CA ALA A 21 11.60 -2.00 30.59
C ALA A 21 11.80 -0.66 29.86
N VAL A 22 12.58 -0.66 28.78
CA VAL A 22 12.55 0.45 27.83
C VAL A 22 11.17 0.40 27.18
N ALA A 23 10.28 1.28 27.62
CA ALA A 23 9.00 1.52 26.97
C ALA A 23 9.30 2.07 25.57
N GLN A 24 9.35 1.18 24.58
CA GLN A 24 9.46 1.57 23.18
C GLN A 24 8.18 2.31 22.81
N GLN A 25 8.22 3.64 22.84
CA GLN A 25 7.17 4.47 22.25
C GLN A 25 7.07 4.08 20.78
N ARG A 26 6.06 3.26 20.45
CA ARG A 26 5.62 3.12 19.07
C ARG A 26 5.05 4.47 18.68
N ILE A 27 5.83 5.23 17.91
CA ILE A 27 5.29 6.30 17.08
C ILE A 27 4.34 5.59 16.11
N VAL A 28 3.05 5.64 16.42
CA VAL A 28 2.01 5.29 15.45
C VAL A 28 1.90 6.53 14.58
N PRO A 29 2.30 6.49 13.29
CA PRO A 29 2.06 7.63 12.41
C PRO A 29 0.55 7.90 12.41
N ALA A 30 0.17 9.08 12.90
CA ALA A 30 -1.18 9.57 12.76
C ALA A 30 -1.38 9.86 11.27
N LEU A 31 -2.29 9.13 10.64
CA LEU A 31 -2.76 9.51 9.31
C LEU A 31 -3.72 10.69 9.53
N ASP A 32 -3.42 11.85 8.92
CA ASP A 32 -4.19 13.09 9.09
C ASP A 32 -5.61 13.04 8.52
N HIS A 33 -6.00 11.92 7.90
CA HIS A 33 -7.36 11.67 7.46
C HIS A 33 -7.87 10.33 7.99
N SER A 34 -8.97 10.40 8.73
CA SER A 34 -9.78 9.23 9.04
C SER A 34 -10.64 8.90 7.82
N PHE A 35 -10.60 7.67 7.32
CA PHE A 35 -11.72 7.13 6.55
C PHE A 35 -12.94 7.20 7.46
N SER A 36 -13.83 8.17 7.21
CA SER A 36 -14.94 8.50 8.12
C SER A 36 -15.72 7.24 8.52
N PRO A 37 -15.70 6.83 9.80
CA PRO A 37 -16.60 5.81 10.28
C PRO A 37 -17.91 6.52 10.60
N HIS A 38 -18.86 6.52 9.66
CA HIS A 38 -20.23 6.83 10.03
C HIS A 38 -20.75 5.71 10.95
N ARG A 39 -20.88 6.08 12.23
CA ARG A 39 -21.72 5.51 13.31
C ARG A 39 -20.92 5.15 14.55
N SER A 40 -20.87 6.09 15.47
CA SER A 40 -20.61 5.84 16.89
C SER A 40 -21.74 4.97 17.47
N ALA A 41 -21.50 3.67 17.54
CA ALA A 41 -22.29 2.75 18.35
C ALA A 41 -21.33 1.89 19.17
N GLN A 42 -21.45 2.01 20.49
CA GLN A 42 -20.89 1.20 21.57
C GLN A 42 -19.79 0.18 21.20
N LEU A 43 -18.60 0.38 21.78
CA LEU A 43 -17.52 -0.60 21.90
C LEU A 43 -18.02 -1.84 22.68
N GLU A 44 -18.77 -2.72 22.02
CA GLU A 44 -18.55 -4.13 22.26
C GLU A 44 -17.20 -4.46 21.64
N LEU A 45 -16.28 -4.96 22.46
CA LEU A 45 -15.05 -5.62 22.00
C LEU A 45 -15.43 -6.94 21.32
N ARG A 46 -16.24 -6.88 20.26
CA ARG A 46 -16.20 -7.88 19.21
C ARG A 46 -14.79 -7.80 18.69
N ALA A 47 -14.07 -8.91 18.66
CA ALA A 47 -12.86 -9.01 17.85
C ALA A 47 -13.26 -8.48 16.46
N ALA A 48 -12.86 -7.24 16.15
CA ALA A 48 -13.32 -6.56 14.97
C ALA A 48 -12.86 -7.46 13.82
N LEU A 49 -13.82 -8.11 13.17
CA LEU A 49 -13.53 -8.91 12.00
C LEU A 49 -12.74 -8.02 11.06
N PRO A 50 -11.69 -8.55 10.40
CA PRO A 50 -10.87 -7.71 9.55
C PRO A 50 -11.76 -6.96 8.56
N ASP A 51 -11.66 -5.64 8.57
CA ASP A 51 -12.44 -4.84 7.64
C ASP A 51 -11.94 -5.16 6.23
N THR A 52 -12.85 -5.63 5.38
CA THR A 52 -12.48 -6.12 4.05
C THR A 52 -12.74 -5.04 3.03
N VAL A 53 -11.66 -4.46 2.52
CA VAL A 53 -11.70 -3.48 1.42
C VAL A 53 -11.60 -4.24 0.10
N ARG A 54 -12.55 -4.01 -0.80
CA ARG A 54 -12.51 -4.54 -2.16
C ARG A 54 -12.04 -3.45 -3.12
N MET A 55 -11.08 -3.76 -3.96
CA MET A 55 -10.49 -2.85 -4.94
C MET A 55 -10.61 -3.45 -6.33
N LEU A 56 -11.11 -2.65 -7.27
CA LEU A 56 -11.06 -2.95 -8.69
C LEU A 56 -10.05 -2.01 -9.33
N ALA A 57 -9.16 -2.57 -10.14
CA ALA A 57 -8.21 -1.83 -10.95
C ALA A 57 -8.56 -2.02 -12.43
N VAL A 58 -8.55 -0.93 -13.18
CA VAL A 58 -8.75 -0.91 -14.62
C VAL A 58 -7.45 -0.49 -15.29
N MET A 59 -7.11 -1.16 -16.39
CA MET A 59 -5.98 -0.77 -17.24
C MET A 59 -6.49 0.18 -18.31
N VAL A 60 -5.80 1.30 -18.50
CA VAL A 60 -6.19 2.35 -19.43
C VAL A 60 -5.05 2.68 -20.39
N ASP A 61 -5.36 2.68 -21.69
CA ASP A 61 -4.54 3.29 -22.74
C ASP A 61 -5.08 4.68 -23.06
N PHE A 62 -4.20 5.55 -23.55
CA PHE A 62 -4.57 6.88 -24.04
C PHE A 62 -4.46 6.94 -25.56
N VAL A 63 -5.13 7.91 -26.18
CA VAL A 63 -4.81 8.25 -27.57
C VAL A 63 -3.36 8.73 -27.61
N LYS A 64 -2.59 8.24 -28.58
CA LYS A 64 -1.21 8.67 -28.78
C LYS A 64 -1.12 10.19 -28.83
N ASP A 65 -0.18 10.73 -28.05
CA ASP A 65 0.20 12.12 -28.12
C ASP A 65 1.64 12.30 -28.61
N GLU A 66 1.98 13.55 -28.91
CA GLU A 66 3.30 13.97 -29.37
C GLU A 66 4.02 14.78 -28.28
N ASP A 67 3.55 14.70 -27.02
CA ASP A 67 4.16 15.42 -25.91
C ASP A 67 5.35 14.64 -25.38
N GLU A 68 6.56 15.21 -25.46
CA GLU A 68 7.81 14.56 -25.04
C GLU A 68 7.85 14.19 -23.54
N ARG A 69 6.91 14.69 -22.74
CA ARG A 69 6.78 14.34 -21.32
C ARG A 69 5.96 13.06 -21.12
N THR A 70 5.27 12.56 -22.15
CA THR A 70 4.57 11.30 -22.11
C THR A 70 5.58 10.16 -22.17
N SER A 71 5.50 9.24 -21.21
CA SER A 71 6.34 8.03 -21.25
C SER A 71 5.78 7.06 -22.29
N GLY A 72 6.60 6.68 -23.27
CA GLY A 72 6.12 5.90 -24.41
C GLY A 72 5.18 6.72 -25.28
N ASP A 73 4.05 6.14 -25.68
CA ASP A 73 3.01 6.82 -26.48
C ASP A 73 1.65 6.90 -25.75
N GLY A 74 1.62 6.64 -24.44
CA GLY A 74 0.38 6.57 -23.68
C GLY A 74 -0.32 5.20 -23.73
N SER A 75 0.25 4.20 -24.40
CA SER A 75 -0.25 2.81 -24.38
C SER A 75 0.65 1.89 -23.56
N PHE A 76 0.09 0.83 -22.97
CA PHE A 76 0.90 -0.20 -22.30
C PHE A 76 1.90 -0.83 -23.27
N GLY A 77 3.14 -0.97 -22.79
CA GLY A 77 4.22 -1.60 -23.56
C GLY A 77 4.91 -0.75 -24.61
N SER A 78 4.58 0.53 -24.70
CA SER A 78 5.24 1.48 -25.61
C SER A 78 6.55 2.06 -25.08
N ILE A 79 6.85 1.88 -23.78
CA ILE A 79 7.97 2.56 -23.11
C ILE A 79 9.35 1.97 -23.45
N TYR A 80 9.41 0.73 -23.93
CA TYR A 80 10.66 0.05 -24.27
C TYR A 80 10.68 -0.33 -25.75
N GLN A 81 11.79 -0.03 -26.42
CA GLN A 81 11.99 -0.36 -27.84
C GLN A 81 12.36 -1.84 -28.05
N TYR A 82 12.79 -2.53 -27.01
CA TYR A 82 13.26 -3.92 -27.04
C TYR A 82 12.71 -4.71 -25.85
N ASP A 83 12.61 -6.02 -26.00
CA ASP A 83 12.39 -6.92 -24.87
C ASP A 83 13.69 -7.10 -24.08
N TYR A 84 13.73 -6.49 -22.89
CA TYR A 84 14.88 -6.55 -22.00
C TYR A 84 14.88 -7.79 -21.08
N GLY A 85 13.90 -8.69 -21.20
CA GLY A 85 13.87 -9.96 -20.46
C GLY A 85 13.96 -9.77 -18.95
N THR A 86 15.09 -10.13 -18.34
CA THR A 86 15.33 -9.93 -16.89
C THR A 86 16.53 -9.03 -16.60
N GLU A 87 17.00 -8.28 -17.59
CA GLU A 87 18.21 -7.46 -17.49
C GLU A 87 17.96 -6.12 -16.78
N ILE A 88 16.70 -5.66 -16.76
CA ILE A 88 16.30 -4.40 -16.14
C ILE A 88 15.33 -4.63 -14.98
N LEU A 89 15.16 -3.59 -14.18
CA LEU A 89 14.06 -3.52 -13.22
C LEU A 89 12.76 -3.31 -13.98
N ASP A 90 11.73 -4.08 -13.59
CA ASP A 90 10.38 -3.99 -14.15
C ASP A 90 10.29 -4.18 -15.68
N PRO A 91 10.76 -5.33 -16.20
CA PRO A 91 10.70 -5.60 -17.63
C PRO A 91 9.27 -5.87 -18.11
N MET A 92 9.08 -5.76 -19.42
CA MET A 92 7.85 -6.18 -20.11
C MET A 92 7.55 -7.69 -19.92
N PRO A 93 6.29 -8.11 -20.09
CA PRO A 93 5.10 -7.32 -20.41
C PRO A 93 4.44 -6.67 -19.18
N HIS A 94 4.00 -5.41 -19.33
CA HIS A 94 3.12 -4.71 -18.38
C HIS A 94 1.65 -5.03 -18.65
N ASP A 95 1.32 -6.30 -18.56
CA ASP A 95 -0.03 -6.81 -18.81
C ASP A 95 -0.87 -6.93 -17.52
N ARG A 96 -2.06 -7.49 -17.64
CA ARG A 96 -2.94 -7.74 -16.49
C ARG A 96 -2.26 -8.58 -15.40
N ALA A 97 -1.51 -9.60 -15.76
CA ALA A 97 -0.87 -10.48 -14.78
C ALA A 97 0.21 -9.73 -14.01
N HIS A 98 0.98 -8.90 -14.71
CA HIS A 98 1.95 -7.98 -14.13
C HIS A 98 1.31 -7.06 -13.07
N PHE A 99 0.20 -6.37 -13.40
CA PHE A 99 -0.49 -5.51 -12.43
C PHE A 99 -1.19 -6.30 -11.31
N GLN A 100 -1.68 -7.52 -11.60
CA GLN A 100 -2.26 -8.37 -10.56
C GLN A 100 -1.22 -8.81 -9.53
N HIS A 101 0.05 -8.96 -9.92
CA HIS A 101 1.15 -9.18 -8.98
C HIS A 101 1.42 -7.94 -8.11
N HIS A 102 1.33 -6.73 -8.66
CA HIS A 102 1.41 -5.48 -7.90
C HIS A 102 0.28 -5.36 -6.87
N VAL A 103 -0.96 -5.66 -7.29
CA VAL A 103 -2.11 -5.71 -6.40
C VAL A 103 -1.89 -6.74 -5.29
N ARG A 104 -1.34 -7.92 -5.60
CA ARG A 104 -1.03 -8.95 -4.61
C ARG A 104 0.04 -8.49 -3.61
N PHE A 105 1.04 -7.74 -4.06
CA PHE A 105 2.00 -7.10 -3.18
C PHE A 105 1.29 -6.13 -2.22
N LEU A 106 0.38 -5.29 -2.72
CA LEU A 106 -0.40 -4.36 -1.90
C LEU A 106 -1.28 -5.09 -0.87
N GLU A 107 -1.95 -6.18 -1.25
CA GLU A 107 -2.70 -7.02 -0.30
C GLU A 107 -1.81 -7.54 0.84
N ASN A 108 -0.61 -8.02 0.51
CA ASN A 108 0.35 -8.50 1.49
C ASN A 108 0.84 -7.39 2.41
N TYR A 109 1.14 -6.22 1.85
CA TYR A 109 1.56 -5.05 2.58
C TYR A 109 0.50 -4.62 3.59
N VAL A 110 -0.73 -4.33 3.13
CA VAL A 110 -1.85 -3.89 3.98
C VAL A 110 -2.13 -4.91 5.09
N ARG A 111 -2.16 -6.21 4.76
CA ARG A 111 -2.34 -7.27 5.75
C ARG A 111 -1.23 -7.28 6.80
N LYS A 112 0.03 -7.05 6.40
CA LYS A 112 1.19 -7.05 7.30
C LYS A 112 1.17 -5.83 8.21
N VAL A 113 1.04 -4.63 7.65
CA VAL A 113 1.14 -3.36 8.40
C VAL A 113 -0.08 -3.12 9.30
N SER A 114 -1.27 -3.57 8.90
CA SER A 114 -2.48 -3.50 9.74
C SER A 114 -2.51 -4.55 10.85
N GLY A 115 -1.55 -5.49 10.91
CA GLY A 115 -1.61 -6.62 11.82
C GLY A 115 -2.83 -7.52 11.56
N ARG A 116 -3.21 -7.67 10.28
CA ARG A 116 -4.39 -8.41 9.79
C ARG A 116 -5.75 -7.82 10.21
N LYS A 117 -5.78 -6.58 10.70
CA LYS A 117 -7.03 -5.87 11.03
C LYS A 117 -7.74 -5.33 9.79
N THR A 118 -7.02 -5.18 8.69
CA THR A 118 -7.57 -4.78 7.39
C THR A 118 -7.17 -5.83 6.36
N ILE A 119 -8.13 -6.26 5.56
CA ILE A 119 -7.92 -7.20 4.45
C ILE A 119 -8.27 -6.47 3.17
N LEU A 120 -7.25 -6.21 2.35
CA LEU A 120 -7.47 -5.76 0.98
C LEU A 120 -7.67 -6.97 0.08
N ARG A 121 -8.66 -6.90 -0.81
CA ARG A 121 -8.88 -7.84 -1.91
C ARG A 121 -8.97 -7.05 -3.21
N GLY A 122 -7.96 -7.18 -4.05
CA GLY A 122 -7.86 -6.44 -5.29
C GLY A 122 -7.99 -7.34 -6.52
N THR A 123 -8.62 -6.83 -7.56
CA THR A 123 -8.72 -7.50 -8.85
C THR A 123 -8.44 -6.50 -9.97
N VAL A 124 -7.52 -6.86 -10.86
CA VAL A 124 -7.36 -6.14 -12.13
C VAL A 124 -8.39 -6.70 -13.10
N LEU A 125 -9.22 -5.83 -13.67
CA LEU A 125 -10.22 -6.19 -14.67
C LEU A 125 -9.56 -6.65 -15.97
N ASP A 126 -10.29 -7.46 -16.74
CA ASP A 126 -9.82 -7.92 -18.05
C ASP A 126 -9.93 -6.80 -19.10
N GLY A 127 -9.02 -6.81 -20.07
CA GLY A 127 -8.98 -5.83 -21.15
C GLY A 127 -8.27 -4.52 -20.78
N ILE A 128 -8.07 -3.68 -21.79
CA ILE A 128 -7.52 -2.34 -21.67
C ILE A 128 -8.57 -1.39 -22.25
N VAL A 129 -8.90 -0.34 -21.50
CA VAL A 129 -9.85 0.68 -21.91
C VAL A 129 -9.08 1.83 -22.57
N THR A 130 -9.38 2.17 -23.82
CA THR A 130 -8.77 3.31 -24.49
C THR A 130 -9.57 4.59 -24.24
N MET A 131 -8.92 5.63 -23.71
CA MET A 131 -9.52 6.95 -23.50
C MET A 131 -9.72 7.68 -24.82
N ASP A 132 -10.56 8.73 -24.81
CA ASP A 132 -10.82 9.54 -26.01
C ASP A 132 -9.79 10.65 -26.22
N LYS A 133 -8.93 10.89 -25.22
CA LYS A 133 -7.96 11.99 -25.21
C LYS A 133 -6.55 11.50 -24.90
N PRO A 134 -5.52 12.25 -25.33
CA PRO A 134 -4.16 12.17 -24.83
C PRO A 134 -4.03 12.09 -23.31
N ILE A 135 -2.97 11.46 -22.81
CA ILE A 135 -2.66 11.44 -21.37
C ILE A 135 -2.47 12.85 -20.80
N GLY A 136 -1.93 13.77 -21.61
CA GLY A 136 -1.77 15.18 -21.24
C GLY A 136 -3.07 15.85 -20.77
N ASP A 137 -4.20 15.52 -21.39
CA ASP A 137 -5.52 16.09 -21.06
C ASP A 137 -6.09 15.58 -19.73
N TYR A 138 -5.53 14.49 -19.21
CA TYR A 138 -5.87 13.90 -17.91
C TYR A 138 -4.82 14.20 -16.83
N SER A 139 -3.86 15.09 -17.13
CA SER A 139 -2.79 15.48 -16.22
C SER A 139 -2.96 16.91 -15.73
N PHE A 140 -2.21 17.28 -14.69
CA PHE A 140 -2.12 18.65 -14.17
C PHE A 140 -0.66 19.01 -13.92
N ARG A 141 -0.34 20.31 -13.86
CA ARG A 141 1.04 20.80 -13.63
C ARG A 141 1.10 21.84 -12.53
N GLY A 142 2.09 21.70 -11.64
CA GLY A 142 2.40 22.72 -10.63
C GLY A 142 1.17 23.05 -9.77
N GLU A 143 0.69 24.28 -9.87
CA GLU A 143 -0.47 24.78 -9.12
C GLU A 143 -1.80 24.70 -9.90
N GLU A 144 -1.84 24.00 -11.03
CA GLU A 144 -3.07 23.75 -11.79
C GLU A 144 -4.05 22.84 -11.03
N SER A 145 -5.31 22.82 -11.48
CA SER A 145 -6.34 21.97 -10.91
C SER A 145 -6.07 20.49 -11.17
N GLU A 146 -6.24 19.64 -10.15
CA GLU A 146 -6.18 18.18 -10.26
C GLU A 146 -7.46 17.55 -10.86
N ALA A 147 -8.48 18.36 -11.17
CA ALA A 147 -9.75 17.91 -11.75
C ALA A 147 -9.60 16.98 -12.98
N PRO A 148 -8.63 17.17 -13.88
CA PRO A 148 -8.42 16.24 -15.01
C PRO A 148 -8.14 14.79 -14.58
N VAL A 149 -7.41 14.58 -13.48
CA VAL A 149 -7.11 13.24 -12.96
C VAL A 149 -8.38 12.60 -12.38
N ALA A 150 -9.22 13.38 -11.71
CA ALA A 150 -10.52 12.88 -11.26
C ALA A 150 -11.43 12.53 -12.46
N GLN A 151 -11.38 13.33 -13.53
CA GLN A 151 -12.13 13.06 -14.75
C GLN A 151 -11.68 11.76 -15.43
N LEU A 152 -10.39 11.43 -15.42
CA LEU A 152 -9.88 10.14 -15.92
C LEU A 152 -10.59 8.96 -15.25
N ALA A 153 -10.76 9.01 -13.92
CA ALA A 153 -11.46 7.95 -13.21
C ALA A 153 -12.94 7.85 -13.61
N VAL A 154 -13.61 8.98 -13.85
CA VAL A 154 -15.00 9.00 -14.33
C VAL A 154 -15.10 8.43 -15.74
N ASP A 155 -14.26 8.90 -16.66
CA ASP A 155 -14.27 8.48 -18.06
C ASP A 155 -13.98 6.98 -18.17
N ALA A 156 -12.97 6.47 -17.46
CA ALA A 156 -12.61 5.05 -17.49
C ALA A 156 -13.74 4.11 -17.02
N TRP A 157 -14.62 4.57 -16.12
CA TRP A 157 -15.75 3.78 -15.63
C TRP A 157 -17.03 3.91 -16.45
N THR A 158 -17.07 4.81 -17.44
CA THR A 158 -18.24 5.03 -18.31
C THR A 158 -18.07 4.48 -19.71
N LYS A 159 -16.93 3.84 -19.99
CA LYS A 159 -16.62 3.15 -21.24
C LYS A 159 -17.30 1.79 -21.37
#